data_AF-A0A292RW82-F1
#
_entry.id   AF-A0A292RW82-F1
#
_cell.length_a   1.000
_cell.length_b   1.000
_cell.length_c   1.000
_cell.angle_alpha   90.00
_cell.angle_beta   90.00
_cell.angle_gamma   90.00
#
_symmetry.space_group_name_H-M   'P 1'
#
loop_
_entity.id
_entity.type
_entity.pdbx_description
1 polymer ?
#
loop_
_entity_poly.entity_id
_entity_poly.type
_entity_poly.pdbx_seq_one_letter_code
_entity_poly.pdbx_strand_id
1 'polypeptide(L)'
;MITVRIPTDKNFNYKECKKLYRKYAKLINDNQCFRDIVNNTFFYSFFDDNRHIGCIYYYMRDDKLFVNAFAYRGTHKLNLECLKKSFDWFNCDIYAETQHKTAILCLFRCGFKKVGNNLYKYER
;
A
#
# COMPACT_ATOMS: atom_id res chain seq x y z
N MET A 1 -7.27 -12.28 -12.27
CA MET A 1 -7.67 -10.87 -12.58
C MET A 1 -7.62 -10.03 -11.32
N ILE A 2 -6.91 -8.89 -11.33
CA ILE A 2 -6.79 -8.02 -10.14
C ILE A 2 -8.05 -7.20 -9.92
N THR A 3 -8.73 -7.46 -8.80
CA THR A 3 -9.87 -6.70 -8.30
C THR A 3 -9.48 -5.92 -7.05
N VAL A 4 -10.15 -4.79 -6.82
CA VAL A 4 -9.89 -3.88 -5.69
C VAL A 4 -11.19 -3.74 -4.90
N ARG A 5 -11.08 -3.78 -3.57
CA ARG A 5 -12.19 -3.52 -2.64
C ARG A 5 -11.82 -2.41 -1.68
N ILE A 6 -12.76 -1.51 -1.43
CA ILE A 6 -12.64 -0.39 -0.48
C ILE A 6 -13.57 -0.61 0.73
N PRO A 7 -13.35 0.07 1.86
CA PRO A 7 -14.10 -0.18 3.10
C PRO A 7 -15.62 -0.03 2.98
N THR A 8 -16.11 0.77 2.04
CA THR A 8 -17.54 0.99 1.78
C THR A 8 -18.18 -0.12 0.93
N ASP A 9 -17.40 -1.03 0.36
CA ASP A 9 -17.94 -2.13 -0.44
C ASP A 9 -18.62 -3.17 0.45
N LYS A 10 -19.80 -3.65 0.01
CA LYS A 10 -20.58 -4.69 0.71
C LYS A 10 -19.76 -5.95 1.03
N ASN A 11 -18.79 -6.29 0.18
CA ASN A 11 -17.96 -7.49 0.29
C ASN A 11 -16.54 -7.22 0.81
N PHE A 12 -16.32 -6.08 1.47
CA PHE A 12 -15.02 -5.75 2.06
C PHE A 12 -14.70 -6.65 3.25
N ASN A 13 -13.56 -7.36 3.19
CA ASN A 13 -13.16 -8.31 4.22
C ASN A 13 -12.25 -7.67 5.28
N TYR A 14 -12.86 -6.94 6.22
CA TYR A 14 -12.12 -6.27 7.30
C TYR A 14 -11.30 -7.25 8.15
N LYS A 15 -11.84 -8.46 8.42
CA LYS A 15 -11.16 -9.47 9.25
C LYS A 15 -9.85 -9.94 8.61
N GLU A 16 -9.87 -10.18 7.32
CA GLU A 16 -8.69 -10.64 6.57
C GLU A 16 -7.63 -9.53 6.45
N CYS A 17 -8.04 -8.30 6.15
CA CYS A 17 -7.14 -7.15 6.13
C CYS A 17 -6.48 -6.92 7.49
N LYS A 18 -7.25 -6.99 8.58
CA LYS A 18 -6.74 -6.86 9.96
C LYS A 18 -5.77 -7.97 10.33
N LYS A 19 -6.04 -9.21 9.92
CA LYS A 19 -5.15 -10.37 10.13
C LYS A 19 -3.81 -10.14 9.43
N LEU A 20 -3.86 -9.66 8.19
CA LEU A 20 -2.66 -9.37 7.41
C LEU A 20 -1.85 -8.21 8.01
N TYR A 21 -2.51 -7.11 8.37
CA TYR A 21 -1.90 -5.98 9.05
C TYR A 21 -1.18 -6.43 10.33
N ARG A 22 -1.84 -7.17 11.22
CA ARG A 22 -1.21 -7.66 12.47
C ARG A 22 0.03 -8.51 12.23
N LYS A 23 0.05 -9.30 11.16
CA LYS A 23 1.20 -10.14 10.80
C LYS A 23 2.41 -9.31 10.38
N TYR A 24 2.19 -8.14 9.78
CA TYR A 24 3.24 -7.33 9.17
C TYR A 24 3.42 -5.95 9.81
N ALA A 25 2.61 -5.56 10.80
CA ALA A 25 2.64 -4.25 11.46
C ALA A 25 4.04 -3.83 11.91
N LYS A 26 4.80 -4.74 12.52
CA LYS A 26 6.19 -4.51 12.95
C LYS A 26 7.16 -4.18 11.80
N LEU A 27 6.80 -4.52 10.55
CA LEU A 27 7.59 -4.26 9.34
C LEU A 27 7.07 -3.08 8.52
N ILE A 28 5.92 -2.51 8.88
CA ILE A 28 5.32 -1.41 8.11
C ILE A 28 5.82 -0.05 8.67
N ASN A 29 6.54 -0.08 9.80
CA ASN A 29 7.01 1.09 10.56
C ASN A 29 5.91 2.13 10.77
N ASP A 30 4.67 1.65 10.91
CA ASP A 30 3.48 2.46 11.07
C ASP A 30 2.96 2.26 12.50
N ASN A 31 2.89 3.37 13.24
CA ASN A 31 2.44 3.40 14.63
C ASN A 31 0.92 3.55 14.75
N GLN A 32 0.20 3.69 13.63
CA GLN A 32 -1.25 3.84 13.61
C GLN A 32 -1.96 2.52 13.84
N CYS A 33 -3.09 2.52 14.55
CA CYS A 33 -3.87 1.29 14.68
C CYS A 33 -4.64 0.98 13.38
N PHE A 34 -4.91 -0.30 13.10
CA PHE A 34 -5.56 -0.72 11.87
C PHE A 34 -6.90 -0.02 11.59
N ARG A 35 -7.69 0.26 12.64
CA ARG A 35 -8.97 0.95 12.49
C ARG A 35 -8.77 2.37 11.97
N ASP A 36 -7.76 3.08 12.49
CA ASP A 36 -7.50 4.46 12.11
C ASP A 36 -6.92 4.54 10.70
N ILE A 37 -6.10 3.55 10.31
CA ILE A 37 -5.67 3.40 8.91
C ILE A 37 -6.89 3.26 8.00
N VAL A 38 -7.80 2.31 8.27
CA VAL A 38 -8.96 2.06 7.40
C VAL A 38 -9.89 3.28 7.33
N ASN A 39 -10.06 4.02 8.42
CA ASN A 39 -11.03 5.11 8.50
C ASN A 39 -10.49 6.46 8.00
N ASN A 40 -9.17 6.69 8.07
CA ASN A 40 -8.57 8.00 7.81
C ASN A 40 -7.65 8.02 6.58
N THR A 41 -7.61 6.95 5.79
CA THR A 41 -6.77 6.82 4.61
C THR A 41 -7.58 6.32 3.42
N PHE A 42 -7.07 6.54 2.21
CA PHE A 42 -7.61 5.87 1.03
C PHE A 42 -7.14 4.41 1.04
N PHE A 43 -7.94 3.55 1.66
CA PHE A 43 -7.60 2.15 1.89
C PHE A 43 -8.11 1.23 0.77
N TYR A 44 -7.22 0.41 0.22
CA TYR A 44 -7.52 -0.49 -0.89
C TYR A 44 -7.04 -1.91 -0.59
N SER A 45 -7.94 -2.88 -0.67
CA SER A 45 -7.63 -4.32 -0.55
C SER A 45 -7.66 -4.98 -1.93
N PHE A 46 -6.57 -5.67 -2.29
CA PHE A 46 -6.38 -6.24 -3.62
C PHE A 46 -6.53 -7.76 -3.61
N PHE A 47 -7.19 -8.28 -4.64
CA PHE A 47 -7.44 -9.70 -4.82
C PHE A 47 -7.09 -10.13 -6.24
N ASP A 48 -6.51 -11.32 -6.40
CA ASP A 48 -6.33 -12.00 -7.68
C ASP A 48 -7.16 -13.29 -7.66
N ASP A 49 -8.17 -13.40 -8.51
CA ASP A 49 -9.10 -14.54 -8.57
C ASP A 49 -9.62 -14.96 -7.18
N ASN A 50 -10.13 -13.97 -6.43
CA ASN A 50 -10.61 -14.06 -5.04
C ASN A 50 -9.56 -14.38 -3.97
N ARG A 51 -8.29 -14.56 -4.33
CA ARG A 51 -7.19 -14.67 -3.37
C ARG A 51 -6.72 -13.28 -2.94
N HIS A 52 -6.82 -12.98 -1.64
CA HIS A 52 -6.29 -11.73 -1.11
C HIS A 52 -4.77 -11.64 -1.28
N ILE A 53 -4.31 -10.56 -1.91
CA ILE A 53 -2.89 -10.29 -2.21
C ILE A 53 -2.30 -9.47 -1.07
N GLY A 54 -2.97 -8.36 -0.74
CA GLY A 54 -2.48 -7.35 0.18
C GLY A 54 -3.35 -6.11 0.18
N CYS A 55 -2.93 -5.14 0.97
CA CYS A 55 -3.57 -3.84 1.06
C CYS A 55 -2.55 -2.74 0.77
N ILE A 56 -3.02 -1.69 0.11
CA ILE A 56 -2.30 -0.44 -0.12
C ILE A 56 -3.17 0.67 0.44
N TYR A 57 -2.57 1.63 1.13
CA TYR A 57 -3.30 2.79 1.60
C TYR A 57 -2.51 4.07 1.37
N TYR A 58 -3.25 5.14 1.11
CA TYR A 58 -2.70 6.45 0.85
C TYR A 58 -3.19 7.47 1.88
N TYR A 59 -2.30 8.34 2.33
CA TYR A 59 -2.60 9.35 3.35
C TYR A 59 -1.84 10.64 3.09
N MET A 60 -2.41 11.77 3.51
CA MET A 60 -1.76 13.06 3.42
C MET A 60 -0.87 13.32 4.64
N ARG A 61 0.33 13.85 4.41
CA ARG A 61 1.22 14.37 5.45
C ARG A 61 2.03 15.53 4.87
N ASP A 62 2.01 16.69 5.50
CA ASP A 62 2.73 17.90 5.04
C ASP A 62 2.46 18.22 3.55
N ASP A 63 1.18 18.24 3.16
CA ASP A 63 0.70 18.47 1.79
C ASP A 63 1.22 17.50 0.72
N LYS A 64 1.78 16.35 1.15
CA LYS A 64 2.25 15.29 0.26
C LYS A 64 1.42 14.03 0.43
N LEU A 65 1.15 13.36 -0.68
CA LEU A 65 0.46 12.07 -0.68
C LEU A 65 1.47 10.96 -0.44
N PHE A 66 1.33 10.24 0.67
CA PHE A 66 2.14 9.08 0.99
C PHE A 66 1.42 7.78 0.67
N VAL A 67 2.17 6.75 0.32
CA VAL A 67 1.70 5.38 0.14
C VAL A 67 2.40 4.43 1.10
N ASN A 68 1.63 3.52 1.68
CA ASN A 68 2.15 2.40 2.43
C ASN A 68 1.36 1.13 2.09
N ALA A 69 1.94 -0.04 2.34
CA ALA A 69 1.37 -1.31 1.90
C ALA A 69 1.79 -2.48 2.78
N PHE A 70 0.93 -3.49 2.83
CA PHE A 70 1.23 -4.78 3.43
C PHE A 70 0.60 -5.92 2.64
N ALA A 71 1.39 -6.94 2.34
CA ALA A 71 1.01 -8.02 1.44
C ALA A 71 1.54 -9.38 1.91
N TYR A 72 0.89 -10.45 1.45
CA TYR A 72 1.40 -11.80 1.69
C TYR A 72 2.77 -12.01 1.01
N ARG A 73 3.66 -12.78 1.64
CA ARG A 73 4.94 -13.18 1.02
C ARG A 73 4.70 -13.95 -0.28
N GLY A 74 5.65 -13.85 -1.21
CA GLY A 74 5.59 -14.55 -2.50
C GLY A 74 4.68 -13.90 -3.55
N THR A 75 4.01 -12.79 -3.23
CA THR A 75 3.12 -12.06 -4.15
C THR A 75 3.82 -10.88 -4.84
N HIS A 76 5.16 -10.89 -4.93
CA HIS A 76 5.94 -9.72 -5.39
C HIS A 76 5.54 -9.19 -6.77
N LYS A 77 5.28 -10.06 -7.75
CA LYS A 77 4.83 -9.63 -9.09
C LYS A 77 3.46 -8.96 -9.03
N LEU A 78 2.51 -9.59 -8.34
CA LEU A 78 1.16 -9.05 -8.12
C LEU A 78 1.18 -7.73 -7.36
N ASN A 79 2.07 -7.56 -6.37
CA ASN A 79 2.20 -6.29 -5.64
C ASN A 79 2.68 -5.14 -6.53
N LEU A 80 3.59 -5.42 -7.48
CA LEU A 80 4.02 -4.42 -8.46
C LEU A 80 2.86 -3.99 -9.35
N GLU A 81 2.05 -4.95 -9.81
CA GLU A 81 0.87 -4.67 -10.62
C GLU A 81 -0.20 -3.88 -9.84
N CYS A 82 -0.47 -4.27 -8.58
CA CYS A 82 -1.41 -3.58 -7.70
C CYS A 82 -0.97 -2.13 -7.45
N LEU A 83 0.31 -1.92 -7.13
CA LEU A 83 0.86 -0.60 -6.84
C LEU A 83 0.89 0.30 -8.09
N LYS A 84 1.26 -0.25 -9.25
CA LYS A 84 1.21 0.51 -10.53
C LYS A 84 -0.21 0.93 -10.87
N LYS A 85 -1.18 0.00 -10.72
CA LYS A 85 -2.60 0.28 -10.96
C LYS A 85 -3.14 1.40 -10.06
N SER A 86 -2.61 1.55 -8.85
CA SER A 86 -3.07 2.57 -7.92
C SER A 86 -2.45 3.96 -8.16
N PHE A 87 -1.44 4.10 -9.01
CA PHE A 87 -0.87 5.42 -9.36
C PHE A 87 -1.86 6.27 -10.15
N ASP A 88 -2.62 5.66 -11.04
CA ASP A 88 -3.57 6.37 -11.91
C ASP A 88 -4.69 7.06 -11.13
N TRP A 89 -4.93 6.68 -9.87
CA TRP A 89 -5.99 7.22 -9.02
C TRP A 89 -5.70 8.63 -8.47
N PHE A 90 -4.45 9.10 -8.51
CA PHE A 90 -4.06 10.37 -7.88
C PHE A 90 -3.25 11.26 -8.81
N ASN A 91 -3.74 12.47 -9.10
CA ASN A 91 -3.06 13.42 -10.00
C ASN A 91 -1.97 14.25 -9.29
N CYS A 92 -1.08 13.60 -8.55
CA CYS A 92 0.01 14.25 -7.84
C CYS A 92 1.20 13.29 -7.63
N ASP A 93 2.32 13.85 -7.18
CA ASP A 93 3.48 13.08 -6.76
C ASP A 93 3.14 12.17 -5.57
N ILE A 94 3.65 10.94 -5.60
CA ILE A 94 3.42 9.94 -4.56
C ILE A 94 4.71 9.67 -3.81
N TYR A 95 4.67 9.75 -2.49
CA TYR A 95 5.81 9.54 -1.61
C TYR A 95 5.70 8.20 -0.88
N ALA A 96 6.83 7.59 -0.57
CA ALA A 96 6.88 6.40 0.27
C ALA A 96 8.05 6.50 1.24
N GLU A 97 7.84 6.08 2.49
CA GLU A 97 8.88 6.00 3.50
C GLU A 97 9.09 4.57 3.97
N THR A 98 10.31 4.07 3.80
CA THR A 98 10.64 2.72 4.25
C THR A 98 12.14 2.49 4.37
N GLN A 99 12.51 1.72 5.39
CA GLN A 99 13.86 1.16 5.57
C GLN A 99 13.97 -0.29 5.10
N HIS A 100 12.85 -0.91 4.69
CA HIS A 100 12.80 -2.33 4.36
C HIS A 100 13.27 -2.58 2.92
N LYS A 101 14.41 -3.26 2.76
CA LYS A 101 15.05 -3.53 1.46
C LYS A 101 14.09 -4.12 0.41
N THR A 102 13.17 -4.98 0.81
CA THR A 102 12.17 -5.58 -0.09
C THR A 102 11.15 -4.56 -0.59
N ALA A 103 10.70 -3.64 0.27
CA ALA A 103 9.81 -2.55 -0.12
C ALA A 103 10.55 -1.56 -1.02
N ILE A 104 11.80 -1.20 -0.68
CA ILE A 104 12.67 -0.35 -1.50
C ILE A 104 12.81 -0.91 -2.94
N LEU A 105 13.09 -2.21 -3.07
CA LEU A 105 13.19 -2.86 -4.37
C LEU A 105 11.86 -2.80 -5.15
N CYS A 106 10.71 -2.94 -4.47
CA CYS A 106 9.41 -2.81 -5.11
C CYS A 106 9.17 -1.38 -5.60
N LEU A 107 9.50 -0.37 -4.78
CA LEU A 107 9.37 1.05 -5.14
C LEU A 107 10.20 1.37 -6.39
N PHE A 108 11.47 0.96 -6.45
CA PHE A 108 12.30 1.18 -7.63
C PHE A 108 11.74 0.50 -8.88
N ARG A 109 11.22 -0.73 -8.76
CA ARG A 109 10.56 -1.43 -9.89
C ARG A 109 9.26 -0.79 -10.34
N CYS A 110 8.66 0.04 -9.49
CA CYS A 110 7.50 0.86 -9.83
C CYS A 110 7.87 2.28 -10.30
N GLY A 111 9.16 2.62 -10.42
CA GLY A 111 9.59 3.92 -10.95
C GLY A 111 9.79 5.00 -9.89
N PHE A 112 9.70 4.68 -8.60
CA PHE A 112 10.08 5.64 -7.56
C PHE A 112 11.58 5.93 -7.63
N LYS A 113 11.96 7.17 -7.32
CA LYS A 113 13.36 7.60 -7.13
C LYS A 113 13.59 7.90 -5.65
N LYS A 114 14.81 7.65 -5.16
CA LYS A 114 15.19 8.03 -3.80
C LYS A 114 15.45 9.54 -3.76
N VAL A 115 14.77 10.25 -2.86
CA VAL A 115 14.88 11.73 -2.73
C VAL A 115 15.32 12.17 -1.34
N GLY A 116 15.48 11.23 -0.40
CA GLY A 116 15.96 11.52 0.96
C GLY A 116 16.33 10.25 1.73
N ASN A 117 16.60 10.40 3.03
CA ASN A 117 16.86 9.24 3.88
C ASN A 117 15.57 8.43 4.06
N ASN A 118 15.58 7.17 3.61
CA ASN A 118 14.40 6.29 3.58
C ASN A 118 13.17 6.86 2.86
N LEU A 119 13.32 7.94 2.07
CA LEU A 119 12.25 8.64 1.38
C LEU A 119 12.37 8.47 -0.13
N TYR A 120 11.26 8.08 -0.75
CA TYR A 120 11.15 7.79 -2.16
C TYR A 120 9.97 8.54 -2.77
N LYS A 121 10.09 8.94 -4.03
CA LYS A 121 9.09 9.73 -4.77
C LYS A 121 8.82 9.10 -6.14
N TYR A 122 7.56 8.90 -6.47
CA TYR A 122 7.09 8.68 -7.83
C TYR A 122 6.58 10.02 -8.38
N GLU A 123 7.17 10.43 -9.50
CA GLU A 123 6.79 11.65 -10.22
C GLU A 123 5.72 11.29 -11.23
N ARG A 124 4.57 11.95 -11.13
CA ARG A 124 3.47 11.79 -12.08
C ARG A 124 3.60 12.75 -13.26
#